data_AF-A0A1V3QA79-F1
#
_entry.id   AF-A0A1V3QA79-F1
#
_cell.length_a   1.000
_cell.length_b   1.000
_cell.length_c   1.000
_cell.angle_alpha   90.00
_cell.angle_beta   90.00
_cell.angle_gamma   90.00
#
_symmetry.space_group_name_H-M   'P 1'
#
loop_
_entity.id
_entity.type
_entity.pdbx_description
1 polymer ?
#
loop_
_entity_poly.entity_id
_entity_poly.type
_entity_poly.pdbx_seq_one_letter_code
_entity_poly.pdbx_strand_id
1 'polypeptide(L)'
;MPTNCCHPNAPHIKLKAPDWYVSALMLDRALDAILRRVKKLDREHDIPYLAGYSQDGKTIYIDRHLPKSFTFRGRTIEVDRFLILHEEVEKTLIDQLGLHYLHAHQIATRAEEAAVNAERITWKAYDRFMQKYVKSIGDERLSKVPADLDLKPYRDYHDYELMQQMLRHIDRVPGISAKLQDELKAYAAAFREEHRVEQRRASGKPAARGKAVAAKGNGGSSAVAKVPANKPMARKKVAAGRAKPAGKLP
;
A
#
# COMPACT_ATOMS: atom_id res chain seq x y z
N MET A 1 30.25 -15.47 -29.81
CA MET A 1 29.70 -14.71 -28.66
C MET A 1 29.95 -15.51 -27.40
N PRO A 2 30.58 -14.98 -26.33
CA PRO A 2 30.72 -15.74 -25.10
C PRO A 2 29.32 -16.03 -24.53
N THR A 3 28.94 -17.29 -24.48
CA THR A 3 27.60 -17.79 -24.11
C THR A 3 27.21 -17.56 -22.65
N ASN A 4 28.05 -16.88 -21.87
CA ASN A 4 27.94 -16.77 -20.42
C ASN A 4 27.62 -15.34 -19.93
N CYS A 5 27.26 -14.42 -20.81
CA CYS A 5 26.87 -13.06 -20.44
C CYS A 5 25.35 -12.90 -20.54
N CYS A 6 24.69 -12.38 -19.50
CA CYS A 6 23.23 -12.16 -19.51
C CYS A 6 22.80 -11.06 -20.51
N HIS A 7 23.69 -10.10 -20.82
CA HIS A 7 23.46 -9.05 -21.79
C HIS A 7 24.76 -8.67 -22.51
N PRO A 8 24.70 -8.25 -23.79
CA PRO A 8 25.87 -7.81 -24.55
C PRO A 8 26.50 -6.51 -24.00
N ASN A 9 25.71 -5.65 -23.35
CA ASN A 9 26.14 -4.32 -22.91
C ASN A 9 26.44 -4.21 -21.40
N ALA A 10 26.32 -5.30 -20.65
CA ALA A 10 26.63 -5.34 -19.22
C ALA A 10 27.33 -6.67 -18.88
N PRO A 11 28.67 -6.72 -18.88
CA PRO A 11 29.43 -7.96 -18.71
C PRO A 11 29.32 -8.42 -17.26
N HIS A 12 28.27 -9.19 -16.98
CA HIS A 12 28.17 -9.97 -15.76
C HIS A 12 27.94 -11.43 -16.13
N ILE A 13 28.68 -12.30 -15.45
CA ILE A 13 28.64 -13.74 -15.66
C ILE A 13 27.23 -14.21 -15.26
N LYS A 14 26.55 -14.92 -16.16
CA LYS A 14 25.25 -15.54 -15.87
C LYS A 14 25.42 -16.50 -14.71
N LEU A 15 24.73 -16.22 -13.62
CA LEU A 15 24.69 -17.11 -12.46
C LEU A 15 24.00 -18.41 -12.89
N LYS A 16 24.51 -19.55 -12.42
CA LYS A 16 23.91 -20.88 -12.66
C LYS A 16 22.64 -21.08 -11.81
N ALA A 17 21.74 -20.12 -11.83
CA ALA A 17 20.46 -20.14 -11.15
C ALA A 17 19.33 -20.03 -12.20
N PRO A 18 18.11 -20.49 -11.88
CA PRO A 18 16.94 -20.27 -12.75
C PRO A 18 16.76 -18.78 -13.05
N ASP A 19 16.22 -18.43 -14.22
CA ASP A 19 16.09 -17.02 -14.65
C ASP A 19 15.19 -16.16 -13.72
N TRP A 20 14.36 -16.79 -12.88
CA TRP A 20 13.53 -16.14 -11.87
C TRP A 20 14.24 -15.92 -10.51
N TYR A 21 15.46 -16.45 -10.35
CA TYR A 21 16.23 -16.31 -9.12
C TYR A 21 16.95 -14.97 -9.09
N VAL A 22 16.65 -14.16 -8.07
CA VAL A 22 17.32 -12.88 -7.85
C VAL A 22 18.46 -13.08 -6.87
N SER A 23 19.70 -12.90 -7.33
CA SER A 23 20.86 -12.95 -6.45
C SER A 23 21.03 -11.66 -5.64
N ALA A 24 21.69 -11.76 -4.48
CA ALA A 24 22.03 -10.58 -3.67
C ALA A 24 22.78 -9.51 -4.49
N LEU A 25 23.76 -9.92 -5.30
CA LEU A 25 24.51 -9.00 -6.16
C LEU A 25 23.62 -8.27 -7.19
N MET A 26 22.59 -8.93 -7.70
CA MET A 26 21.65 -8.29 -8.64
C MET A 26 20.77 -7.26 -7.92
N LEU A 27 20.32 -7.57 -6.71
CA LEU A 27 19.56 -6.62 -5.88
C LEU A 27 20.40 -5.43 -5.47
N ASP A 28 21.65 -5.64 -5.04
CA ASP A 28 22.55 -4.56 -4.66
C ASP A 28 22.78 -3.60 -5.82
N ARG A 29 22.98 -4.12 -7.04
CA ARG A 29 23.12 -3.29 -8.26
C ARG A 29 21.84 -2.56 -8.62
N ALA A 30 20.69 -3.19 -8.48
CA ALA A 30 19.39 -2.56 -8.74
C ALA A 30 19.13 -1.44 -7.72
N LEU A 31 19.43 -1.70 -6.46
CA LEU A 31 19.32 -0.75 -5.36
C LEU A 31 20.25 0.46 -5.58
N ASP A 32 21.51 0.23 -5.95
CA ASP A 32 22.45 1.30 -6.33
C ASP A 32 21.93 2.16 -7.47
N ALA A 33 21.33 1.53 -8.50
CA ALA A 33 20.75 2.26 -9.63
C ALA A 33 19.54 3.11 -9.21
N ILE A 34 18.69 2.58 -8.33
CA ILE A 34 17.52 3.29 -7.77
C ILE A 34 17.98 4.46 -6.91
N LEU A 35 18.94 4.24 -5.99
CA LEU A 35 19.50 5.29 -5.14
C LEU A 35 20.09 6.44 -5.95
N ARG A 36 20.68 6.17 -7.13
CA ARG A 36 21.18 7.20 -8.06
C ARG A 36 20.06 7.94 -8.82
N ARG A 37 18.91 7.30 -9.02
CA ARG A 37 17.75 7.91 -9.70
C ARG A 37 17.00 8.86 -8.77
N VAL A 38 16.94 8.53 -7.47
CA VAL A 38 16.25 9.33 -6.46
C VAL A 38 16.91 10.70 -6.35
N LYS A 39 16.14 11.74 -6.66
CA LYS A 39 16.67 13.11 -6.74
C LYS A 39 16.75 13.78 -5.38
N LYS A 40 15.77 13.52 -4.52
CA LYS A 40 15.66 14.12 -3.20
C LYS A 40 15.18 13.09 -2.20
N LEU A 41 15.88 12.99 -1.07
CA LEU A 41 15.47 12.26 0.11
C LEU A 41 15.20 13.28 1.21
N ASP A 42 14.02 13.22 1.81
CA ASP A 42 13.60 14.11 2.90
C ASP A 42 13.28 13.30 4.15
N ARG A 43 13.86 13.71 5.28
CA ARG A 43 13.70 13.09 6.60
C ARG A 43 13.28 14.08 7.68
N GLU A 44 12.72 15.21 7.28
CA GLU A 44 12.40 16.31 8.20
C GLU A 44 10.90 16.43 8.48
N HIS A 45 10.10 15.56 7.88
CA HIS A 45 8.64 15.59 7.94
C HIS A 45 8.09 14.36 8.67
N ASP A 46 6.89 14.52 9.24
CA ASP A 46 6.07 13.45 9.78
C ASP A 46 5.37 12.75 8.61
N ILE A 47 5.65 11.46 8.44
CA ILE A 47 5.10 10.64 7.35
C ILE A 47 4.34 9.49 7.96
N PRO A 48 3.00 9.52 7.90
CA PRO A 48 2.22 8.37 8.35
C PRO A 48 2.57 7.13 7.54
N TYR A 49 2.68 5.99 8.22
CA TYR A 49 3.19 4.71 7.71
C TYR A 49 4.70 4.67 7.36
N LEU A 50 5.51 5.51 8.01
CA LEU A 50 7.00 5.53 7.95
C LEU A 50 7.62 6.14 6.70
N ALA A 51 7.03 5.94 5.52
CA ALA A 51 7.59 6.43 4.27
C ALA A 51 6.49 6.72 3.24
N GLY A 52 6.87 7.49 2.22
CA GLY A 52 6.02 7.80 1.08
C GLY A 52 6.79 8.57 0.01
N TYR A 53 6.11 8.93 -1.07
CA TYR A 53 6.68 9.71 -2.18
C TYR A 53 5.86 10.96 -2.50
N SER A 54 6.51 11.93 -3.13
CA SER A 54 5.83 13.08 -3.72
C SER A 54 4.90 12.65 -4.86
N GLN A 55 3.90 13.47 -5.18
CA GLN A 55 2.97 13.22 -6.30
C GLN A 55 3.69 12.97 -7.64
N ASP A 56 4.84 13.60 -7.86
CA ASP A 56 5.67 13.45 -9.06
C ASP A 56 6.73 12.34 -8.96
N GLY A 57 6.81 11.64 -7.81
CA GLY A 57 7.76 10.56 -7.55
C GLY A 57 9.22 10.97 -7.49
N LYS A 58 9.55 12.27 -7.43
CA LYS A 58 10.95 12.75 -7.42
C LYS A 58 11.53 12.89 -6.02
N THR A 59 10.68 13.05 -5.01
CA THR A 59 11.08 13.14 -3.60
C THR A 59 10.57 11.92 -2.87
N ILE A 60 11.48 11.20 -2.22
CA ILE A 60 11.12 10.16 -1.26
C ILE A 60 11.15 10.78 0.14
N TYR A 61 10.09 10.56 0.89
CA TYR A 61 9.92 10.99 2.26
C TYR A 61 10.07 9.79 3.19
N ILE A 62 10.89 9.93 4.22
CA ILE A 62 10.97 8.98 5.35
C ILE A 62 10.68 9.77 6.62
N ASP A 63 9.88 9.19 7.51
CA ASP A 63 9.52 9.83 8.76
C ASP A 63 10.75 10.21 9.59
N ARG A 64 10.74 11.45 10.12
CA ARG A 64 11.85 12.01 10.88
C ARG A 64 12.17 11.27 12.18
N HIS A 65 11.20 10.57 12.77
CA HIS A 65 11.35 9.82 14.01
C HIS A 65 11.86 8.40 13.78
N LEU A 66 11.84 7.92 12.53
CA LEU A 66 12.45 6.65 12.20
C LEU A 66 13.99 6.77 12.33
N PRO A 67 14.69 5.83 12.99
CA PRO A 67 16.15 5.78 12.95
C PRO A 67 16.65 5.43 11.56
N LYS A 68 17.79 6.02 11.18
CA LYS A 68 18.46 5.71 9.89
C LYS A 68 18.99 4.29 9.82
N SER A 69 19.35 3.72 10.96
CA SER A 69 19.91 2.38 11.03
C SER A 69 19.51 1.63 12.29
N PHE A 70 19.70 0.31 12.22
CA PHE A 70 19.51 -0.59 13.35
C PHE A 70 20.64 -1.60 13.42
N THR A 71 20.89 -2.11 14.64
CA THR A 71 21.93 -3.10 14.87
C THR A 71 21.37 -4.51 14.75
N PHE A 72 21.96 -5.33 13.88
CA PHE A 72 21.62 -6.75 13.74
C PHE A 72 22.88 -7.60 13.67
N ARG A 73 23.03 -8.53 14.64
CA ARG A 73 24.20 -9.43 14.76
C ARG A 73 25.53 -8.67 14.76
N GLY A 74 25.61 -7.56 15.50
CA GLY A 74 26.81 -6.73 15.61
C GLY A 74 27.12 -5.85 14.40
N ARG A 75 26.25 -5.83 13.37
CA ARG A 75 26.37 -4.94 12.21
C ARG A 75 25.35 -3.80 12.29
N THR A 76 25.76 -2.60 11.93
CA THR A 76 24.86 -1.47 11.69
C THR A 76 24.31 -1.57 10.27
N ILE A 77 22.99 -1.59 10.14
CA ILE A 77 22.29 -1.72 8.88
C ILE A 77 21.49 -0.44 8.62
N GLU A 78 21.75 0.23 7.50
CA GLU A 78 20.94 1.36 7.04
C GLU A 78 19.58 0.88 6.53
N VAL A 79 18.51 1.53 7.02
CA VAL A 79 17.11 1.21 6.75
C VAL A 79 16.62 1.92 5.50
N ASP A 80 17.11 3.15 5.27
CA ASP A 80 16.66 4.08 4.24
C ASP A 80 16.63 3.45 2.86
N ARG A 81 17.66 2.66 2.54
CA ARG A 81 17.78 1.99 1.25
C ARG A 81 16.61 1.04 0.94
N PHE A 82 16.09 0.33 1.96
CA PHE A 82 14.98 -0.60 1.77
C PHE A 82 13.67 0.14 1.53
N LEU A 83 13.44 1.22 2.29
CA LEU A 83 12.29 2.10 2.09
C LEU A 83 12.33 2.78 0.73
N ILE A 84 13.48 3.32 0.34
CA ILE A 84 13.65 3.95 -0.98
C ILE A 84 13.34 2.96 -2.11
N LEU A 85 13.79 1.71 -2.00
CA LEU A 85 13.44 0.66 -2.96
C LEU A 85 11.93 0.42 -3.00
N HIS A 86 11.29 0.29 -1.84
CA HIS A 86 9.85 0.07 -1.73
C HIS A 86 9.08 1.19 -2.43
N GLU A 87 9.34 2.45 -2.05
CA GLU A 87 8.65 3.61 -2.60
C GLU A 87 8.85 3.74 -4.13
N GLU A 88 10.08 3.54 -4.60
CA GLU A 88 10.40 3.69 -6.03
C GLU A 88 9.74 2.62 -6.89
N VAL A 89 9.75 1.36 -6.43
CA VAL A 89 9.11 0.24 -7.13
C VAL A 89 7.60 0.47 -7.17
N GLU A 90 7.00 0.83 -6.04
CA GLU A 90 5.57 1.10 -5.95
C GLU A 90 5.15 2.22 -6.92
N LYS A 91 5.82 3.38 -6.82
CA LYS A 91 5.52 4.56 -7.64
C LYS A 91 5.74 4.29 -9.12
N THR A 92 6.79 3.57 -9.48
CA THR A 92 7.07 3.22 -10.89
C THR A 92 5.99 2.31 -11.47
N LEU A 93 5.53 1.31 -10.71
CA LEU A 93 4.45 0.41 -11.16
C LEU A 93 3.12 1.16 -11.34
N ILE A 94 2.83 2.12 -10.49
CA ILE A 94 1.62 2.95 -10.60
C ILE A 94 1.73 3.90 -11.79
N ASP A 95 2.80 4.69 -11.87
CA ASP A 95 2.90 5.77 -12.85
C ASP A 95 3.16 5.27 -14.27
N GLN A 96 3.99 4.24 -14.44
CA GLN A 96 4.38 3.77 -15.77
C GLN A 96 3.47 2.67 -16.32
N LEU A 97 2.90 1.84 -15.43
CA LEU A 97 2.11 0.68 -15.82
C LEU A 97 0.64 0.79 -15.42
N GLY A 98 0.26 1.83 -14.68
CA GLY A 98 -1.13 2.04 -14.24
C GLY A 98 -1.62 0.98 -13.26
N LEU A 99 -0.72 0.31 -12.53
CA LEU A 99 -1.13 -0.70 -11.58
C LEU A 99 -1.96 -0.09 -10.44
N HIS A 100 -2.93 -0.85 -9.97
CA HIS A 100 -3.65 -0.52 -8.74
C HIS A 100 -2.67 -0.48 -7.57
N TYR A 101 -2.77 0.55 -6.73
CA TYR A 101 -1.86 0.79 -5.61
C TYR A 101 -1.65 -0.47 -4.76
N LEU A 102 -2.73 -1.15 -4.35
CA LEU A 102 -2.62 -2.37 -3.53
C LEU A 102 -1.74 -3.47 -4.18
N HIS A 103 -1.77 -3.63 -5.51
CA HIS A 103 -0.91 -4.59 -6.19
C HIS A 103 0.53 -4.09 -6.28
N ALA A 104 0.72 -2.80 -6.60
CA ALA A 104 2.05 -2.19 -6.61
C ALA A 104 2.72 -2.32 -5.25
N HIS A 105 1.99 -2.04 -4.17
CA HIS A 105 2.43 -2.16 -2.78
C HIS A 105 2.88 -3.58 -2.45
N GLN A 106 2.08 -4.60 -2.79
CA GLN A 106 2.43 -6.01 -2.56
C GLN A 106 3.67 -6.48 -3.33
N ILE A 107 3.96 -5.88 -4.48
CA ILE A 107 5.17 -6.18 -5.26
C ILE A 107 6.36 -5.45 -4.62
N ALA A 108 6.19 -4.19 -4.24
CA ALA A 108 7.20 -3.39 -3.55
C ALA A 108 7.65 -4.05 -2.23
N THR A 109 6.70 -4.51 -1.39
CA THR A 109 7.03 -5.22 -0.14
C THR A 109 7.82 -6.51 -0.40
N ARG A 110 7.54 -7.23 -1.49
CA ARG A 110 8.31 -8.42 -1.85
C ARG A 110 9.72 -8.06 -2.34
N ALA A 111 9.86 -6.97 -3.07
CA ALA A 111 11.17 -6.45 -3.49
C ALA A 111 12.00 -6.01 -2.28
N GLU A 112 11.37 -5.34 -1.33
CA GLU A 112 11.97 -4.95 -0.05
C GLU A 112 12.43 -6.16 0.76
N GLU A 113 11.56 -7.16 0.95
CA GLU A 113 11.91 -8.41 1.64
C GLU A 113 13.10 -9.10 0.97
N ALA A 114 13.13 -9.15 -0.36
CA ALA A 114 14.24 -9.72 -1.10
C ALA A 114 15.55 -8.95 -0.86
N ALA A 115 15.52 -7.62 -0.83
CA ALA A 115 16.68 -6.77 -0.54
C ALA A 115 17.17 -6.93 0.91
N VAL A 116 16.26 -7.01 1.89
CA VAL A 116 16.59 -7.26 3.29
C VAL A 116 17.27 -8.62 3.45
N ASN A 117 16.74 -9.65 2.78
CA ASN A 117 17.31 -11.00 2.79
C ASN A 117 18.68 -11.05 2.09
N ALA A 118 18.87 -10.28 1.01
CA ALA A 118 20.17 -10.15 0.31
C ALA A 118 21.28 -9.64 1.25
N GLU A 119 20.93 -8.76 2.18
CA GLU A 119 21.80 -8.22 3.22
C GLU A 119 22.03 -9.18 4.41
N ARG A 120 21.55 -10.43 4.28
CA ARG A 120 21.62 -11.50 5.29
C ARG A 120 20.89 -11.13 6.58
N ILE A 121 19.82 -10.34 6.47
CA ILE A 121 18.92 -10.00 7.57
C ILE A 121 17.65 -10.82 7.37
N THR A 122 17.09 -11.35 8.47
CA THR A 122 15.80 -12.02 8.37
C THR A 122 14.68 -11.00 8.30
N TRP A 123 13.72 -11.17 7.38
CA TRP A 123 12.53 -10.32 7.29
C TRP A 123 11.86 -10.07 8.65
N LYS A 124 11.67 -11.11 9.46
CA LYS A 124 11.09 -11.02 10.81
C LYS A 124 11.81 -10.06 11.77
N ALA A 125 13.13 -9.92 11.63
CA ALA A 125 13.90 -9.00 12.47
C ALA A 125 13.72 -7.56 12.01
N TYR A 126 13.72 -7.36 10.70
CA TYR A 126 13.46 -6.07 10.07
C TYR A 126 12.03 -5.59 10.33
N ASP A 127 11.01 -6.41 10.02
CA ASP A 127 9.60 -6.10 10.29
C ASP A 127 9.37 -5.78 11.77
N ARG A 128 9.91 -6.57 12.71
CA ARG A 128 9.82 -6.25 14.14
C ARG A 128 10.43 -4.89 14.49
N PHE A 129 11.52 -4.49 13.84
CA PHE A 129 12.09 -3.17 14.03
C PHE A 129 11.15 -2.09 13.50
N MET A 130 10.66 -2.24 12.26
CA MET A 130 9.75 -1.28 11.62
C MET A 130 8.44 -1.11 12.39
N GLN A 131 7.80 -2.21 12.81
CA GLN A 131 6.52 -2.19 13.53
C GLN A 131 6.55 -1.41 14.84
N LYS A 132 7.72 -1.28 15.49
CA LYS A 132 7.86 -0.42 16.69
C LYS A 132 7.58 1.04 16.36
N TYR A 133 8.04 1.48 15.19
CA TYR A 133 7.91 2.84 14.71
C TYR A 133 6.57 3.07 14.02
N VAL A 134 6.04 2.08 13.28
CA VAL A 134 4.70 2.19 12.67
C VAL A 134 3.67 2.55 13.73
N LYS A 135 3.73 1.87 14.88
CA LYS A 135 2.81 2.12 15.98
C LYS A 135 3.05 3.49 16.64
N SER A 136 4.29 3.82 16.97
CA SER A 136 4.58 5.08 17.66
C SER A 136 4.26 6.31 16.81
N ILE A 137 4.56 6.27 15.51
CA ILE A 137 4.29 7.35 14.56
C ILE A 137 2.79 7.42 14.24
N GLY A 138 2.11 6.27 14.14
CA GLY A 138 0.66 6.22 13.96
C GLY A 138 -0.14 6.78 15.14
N ASP A 139 0.37 6.63 16.37
CA ASP A 139 -0.25 7.17 17.59
C ASP A 139 0.11 8.66 17.84
N GLU A 140 1.13 9.19 17.14
CA GLU A 140 1.61 10.57 17.33
C GLU A 140 0.73 11.60 16.60
N ARG A 141 0.65 12.82 17.16
CA ARG A 141 -0.01 13.94 16.48
C ARG A 141 0.89 14.48 15.39
N LEU A 142 0.53 14.20 14.14
CA LEU A 142 1.13 14.80 12.95
C LEU A 142 1.27 16.32 13.12
N SER A 143 2.47 16.85 12.93
CA SER A 143 2.75 18.27 13.13
C SER A 143 3.28 18.93 11.88
N LYS A 144 4.05 18.19 11.07
CA LYS A 144 4.73 18.70 9.87
C LYS A 144 4.62 17.69 8.72
N VAL A 145 3.58 17.79 7.91
CA VAL A 145 3.33 16.88 6.77
C VAL A 145 3.73 17.58 5.46
N PRO A 146 4.42 16.92 4.52
CA PRO A 146 4.81 17.53 3.25
C PRO A 146 3.57 17.88 2.42
N ALA A 147 3.61 19.03 1.75
CA ALA A 147 2.48 19.53 0.96
C ALA A 147 2.21 18.76 -0.34
N ASP A 148 3.23 18.11 -0.88
CA ASP A 148 3.22 17.37 -2.13
C ASP A 148 3.23 15.85 -1.94
N LEU A 149 3.08 15.36 -0.70
CA LEU A 149 2.97 13.93 -0.39
C LEU A 149 1.78 13.32 -1.16
N ASP A 150 2.01 12.19 -1.83
CA ASP A 150 0.94 11.48 -2.53
C ASP A 150 -0.02 10.84 -1.52
N LEU A 151 -1.30 11.20 -1.60
CA LEU A 151 -2.32 10.72 -0.68
C LEU A 151 -3.05 9.45 -1.16
N LYS A 152 -2.69 8.90 -2.33
CA LYS A 152 -3.29 7.63 -2.83
C LYS A 152 -3.26 6.49 -1.79
N PRO A 153 -2.15 6.24 -1.05
CA PRO A 153 -2.12 5.17 -0.04
C PRO A 153 -3.26 5.29 0.97
N TYR A 154 -3.47 6.48 1.52
CA TYR A 154 -4.47 6.73 2.56
C TYR A 154 -5.91 6.73 2.02
N ARG A 155 -6.08 7.08 0.73
CA ARG A 155 -7.39 6.99 0.06
C ARG A 155 -7.83 5.53 -0.10
N ASP A 156 -6.91 4.66 -0.51
CA ASP A 156 -7.17 3.26 -0.82
C ASP A 156 -7.30 2.38 0.45
N TYR A 157 -6.60 2.76 1.54
CA TYR A 157 -6.81 2.15 2.87
C TYR A 157 -8.01 2.71 3.63
N HIS A 158 -8.74 3.68 3.06
CA HIS A 158 -9.92 4.31 3.66
C HIS A 158 -9.67 4.98 5.03
N ASP A 159 -8.46 5.50 5.27
CA ASP A 159 -8.08 6.11 6.56
C ASP A 159 -8.41 7.62 6.59
N TYR A 160 -9.71 7.92 6.64
CA TYR A 160 -10.23 9.29 6.56
C TYR A 160 -9.86 10.20 7.73
N GLU A 161 -9.81 9.67 8.94
CA GLU A 161 -9.44 10.45 10.13
C GLU A 161 -7.99 10.92 10.03
N LEU A 162 -7.10 10.02 9.59
CA LEU A 162 -5.70 10.30 9.34
C LEU A 162 -5.54 11.34 8.23
N MET A 163 -6.23 11.19 7.10
CA MET A 163 -6.19 12.19 6.03
C MET A 163 -6.68 13.57 6.49
N GLN A 164 -7.71 13.65 7.34
CA GLN A 164 -8.17 14.93 7.90
C GLN A 164 -7.14 15.56 8.83
N GLN A 165 -6.40 14.76 9.60
CA GLN A 165 -5.30 15.24 10.44
C GLN A 165 -4.15 15.76 9.58
N MET A 166 -3.74 15.00 8.56
CA MET A 166 -2.70 15.41 7.61
C MET A 166 -3.02 16.78 7.00
N LEU A 167 -4.26 16.99 6.51
CA LEU A 167 -4.67 18.27 5.90
C LEU A 167 -4.53 19.48 6.84
N ARG A 168 -4.63 19.30 8.16
CA ARG A 168 -4.47 20.39 9.14
C ARG A 168 -3.00 20.80 9.31
N HIS A 169 -2.09 19.87 9.03
CA HIS A 169 -0.65 19.96 9.29
C HIS A 169 0.19 19.90 8.01
N ILE A 170 -0.44 19.92 6.84
CA ILE A 170 0.23 20.15 5.56
C ILE A 170 0.84 21.56 5.58
N ASP A 171 2.13 21.64 5.30
CA ASP A 171 2.79 22.91 5.08
C ASP A 171 2.04 23.68 3.96
N ARG A 172 1.59 24.90 4.28
CA ARG A 172 0.75 25.69 3.37
C ARG A 172 1.58 26.24 2.21
N VAL A 173 1.76 25.43 1.16
CA VAL A 173 2.17 25.93 -0.16
C VAL A 173 0.95 26.58 -0.83
N PRO A 174 1.01 27.86 -1.23
CA PRO A 174 -0.11 28.53 -1.89
C PRO A 174 -0.51 27.79 -3.18
N GLY A 175 -1.78 27.39 -3.31
CA GLY A 175 -2.36 26.83 -4.55
C GLY A 175 -2.60 25.32 -4.57
N ILE A 176 -1.75 24.50 -3.94
CA ILE A 176 -1.91 23.04 -3.90
C ILE A 176 -3.01 22.63 -2.91
N SER A 177 -3.15 23.36 -1.80
CA SER A 177 -4.09 23.01 -0.72
C SER A 177 -5.56 23.07 -1.14
N ALA A 178 -5.94 23.97 -2.04
CA ALA A 178 -7.34 24.16 -2.43
C ALA A 178 -7.88 22.99 -3.28
N LYS A 179 -7.15 22.60 -4.33
CA LYS A 179 -7.53 21.47 -5.20
C LYS A 179 -7.56 20.15 -4.41
N LEU A 180 -6.57 19.95 -3.54
CA LEU A 180 -6.50 18.76 -2.69
C LEU A 180 -7.65 18.71 -1.67
N GLN A 181 -8.02 19.85 -1.08
CA GLN A 181 -9.17 19.96 -0.18
C GLN A 181 -10.49 19.65 -0.89
N ASP A 182 -10.67 20.10 -2.12
CA ASP A 182 -11.90 19.85 -2.88
C ASP A 182 -12.02 18.39 -3.32
N GLU A 183 -10.91 17.77 -3.77
CA GLU A 183 -10.86 16.32 -4.02
C GLU A 183 -11.20 15.51 -2.76
N LEU A 184 -10.66 15.89 -1.59
CA LEU A 184 -10.96 15.20 -0.35
C LEU A 184 -12.40 15.41 0.13
N LYS A 185 -12.98 16.59 -0.07
CA LYS A 185 -14.40 16.83 0.22
C LYS A 185 -15.30 15.97 -0.67
N ALA A 186 -15.00 15.88 -1.96
CA ALA A 186 -15.72 15.05 -2.91
C ALA A 186 -15.62 13.56 -2.52
N TYR A 187 -14.42 13.10 -2.17
CA TYR A 187 -14.19 11.73 -1.73
C TYR A 187 -14.87 11.41 -0.40
N ALA A 188 -14.77 12.29 0.60
CA ALA A 188 -15.47 12.15 1.88
C ALA A 188 -17.01 12.20 1.72
N ALA A 189 -17.52 12.89 0.71
CA ALA A 189 -18.95 12.87 0.36
C ALA A 189 -19.35 11.52 -0.26
N ALA A 190 -18.58 11.01 -1.21
CA ALA A 190 -18.81 9.71 -1.85
C ALA A 190 -18.80 8.56 -0.82
N PHE A 191 -17.82 8.54 0.09
CA PHE A 191 -17.72 7.50 1.11
C PHE A 191 -18.82 7.56 2.16
N ARG A 192 -19.24 8.77 2.59
CA ARG A 192 -20.41 8.92 3.47
C ARG A 192 -21.67 8.37 2.82
N GLU A 193 -21.79 8.49 1.49
CA GLU A 193 -22.90 7.91 0.75
C GLU A 193 -22.79 6.38 0.66
N GLU A 194 -21.60 5.82 0.39
CA GLU A 194 -21.38 4.37 0.42
C GLU A 194 -21.69 3.76 1.78
N HIS A 195 -21.19 4.35 2.87
CA HIS A 195 -21.44 3.88 4.23
C HIS A 195 -22.92 4.02 4.62
N ARG A 196 -23.62 5.04 4.11
CA ARG A 196 -25.08 5.18 4.22
C ARG A 196 -25.81 4.11 3.44
N VAL A 197 -25.36 3.78 2.23
CA VAL A 197 -25.92 2.73 1.39
C VAL A 197 -25.72 1.35 2.02
N GLU A 198 -24.54 1.08 2.57
CA GLU A 198 -24.25 -0.15 3.31
C GLU A 198 -25.07 -0.25 4.60
N GLN A 199 -25.18 0.82 5.39
CA GLN A 199 -26.06 0.84 6.56
C GLN A 199 -27.53 0.65 6.18
N ARG A 200 -27.99 1.21 5.06
CA ARG A 200 -29.35 0.97 4.52
C ARG A 200 -29.55 -0.48 4.07
N ARG A 201 -28.54 -1.08 3.42
CA ARG A 201 -28.53 -2.50 3.02
C ARG A 201 -28.51 -3.43 4.24
N ALA A 202 -27.70 -3.13 5.26
CA ALA A 202 -27.57 -3.91 6.48
C ALA A 202 -28.78 -3.77 7.42
N SER A 203 -29.44 -2.61 7.43
CA SER A 203 -30.66 -2.37 8.23
C SER A 203 -31.94 -2.88 7.58
N GLY A 204 -31.88 -3.46 6.38
CA GLY A 204 -33.01 -4.11 5.71
C GLY A 204 -34.20 -3.20 5.42
N LYS A 205 -34.06 -1.87 5.51
CA LYS A 205 -35.15 -0.94 5.23
C LYS A 205 -35.24 -0.68 3.73
N PRO A 206 -36.32 -1.08 3.04
CA PRO A 206 -36.51 -0.69 1.65
C PRO A 206 -36.62 0.82 1.58
N ALA A 207 -36.01 1.40 0.54
CA ALA A 207 -36.10 2.83 0.25
C ALA A 207 -37.58 3.25 0.29
N ALA A 208 -37.90 4.23 1.14
CA ALA A 208 -39.21 4.85 1.14
C ALA A 208 -39.43 5.43 -0.26
N ARG A 209 -40.28 4.76 -1.03
CA ARG A 209 -40.80 5.29 -2.31
C ARG A 209 -41.31 6.70 -2.03
N GLY A 210 -40.75 7.67 -2.74
CA GLY A 210 -41.24 9.03 -2.75
C GLY A 210 -42.74 9.05 -3.00
N LYS A 211 -43.44 9.97 -2.32
CA LYS A 211 -44.87 10.21 -2.48
C LYS A 211 -45.20 10.37 -3.96
N ALA A 212 -45.82 9.34 -4.54
CA ALA A 212 -46.49 9.43 -5.82
C ALA A 212 -47.81 10.19 -5.60
N VAL A 213 -47.97 11.24 -6.39
CA VAL A 213 -49.19 12.03 -6.56
C VAL A 213 -50.30 11.11 -7.08
N ALA A 214 -51.51 11.30 -6.55
CA ALA A 214 -52.66 10.43 -6.80
C ALA A 214 -53.31 10.63 -8.19
N ALA A 215 -53.55 9.48 -8.83
CA ALA A 215 -54.77 9.05 -9.53
C ALA A 215 -55.30 9.74 -10.81
N LYS A 216 -55.25 8.97 -11.91
CA LYS A 216 -56.33 8.55 -12.86
C LYS A 216 -55.64 8.12 -14.17
N GLY A 217 -55.89 7.02 -14.86
CA GLY A 217 -56.83 5.89 -14.79
C GLY A 217 -56.71 5.10 -16.11
N ASN A 218 -57.22 3.87 -16.12
CA ASN A 218 -57.48 2.98 -17.26
C ASN A 218 -56.36 2.16 -17.94
N GLY A 219 -56.36 0.85 -17.62
CA GLY A 219 -56.78 -0.21 -18.56
C GLY A 219 -55.75 -0.75 -19.57
N GLY A 220 -55.31 -1.99 -19.38
CA GLY A 220 -54.66 -2.77 -20.44
C GLY A 220 -53.87 -4.00 -19.94
N SER A 221 -54.42 -5.18 -20.19
CA SER A 221 -53.91 -6.52 -19.81
C SER A 221 -52.87 -7.10 -20.78
N SER A 222 -51.87 -7.83 -20.26
CA SER A 222 -51.22 -9.05 -20.82
C SER A 222 -49.93 -9.33 -20.00
N ALA A 223 -49.80 -10.40 -19.21
CA ALA A 223 -49.62 -11.83 -19.47
C ALA A 223 -48.16 -12.28 -19.76
N VAL A 224 -47.73 -13.37 -19.06
CA VAL A 224 -46.61 -14.32 -19.34
C VAL A 224 -45.20 -13.90 -18.84
N ALA A 225 -44.33 -14.68 -18.14
CA ALA A 225 -44.22 -16.09 -17.71
C ALA A 225 -43.25 -16.33 -16.50
N LYS A 226 -43.47 -17.49 -15.86
CA LYS A 226 -42.68 -18.39 -14.94
C LYS A 226 -41.13 -18.23 -14.91
N VAL A 227 -40.41 -18.16 -13.76
CA VAL A 227 -39.98 -19.19 -12.73
C VAL A 227 -39.04 -20.27 -13.31
N PRO A 228 -37.98 -20.84 -12.65
CA PRO A 228 -37.56 -20.93 -11.21
C PRO A 228 -36.04 -20.61 -11.00
N ALA A 229 -35.28 -20.90 -9.93
CA ALA A 229 -35.37 -21.10 -8.48
C ALA A 229 -33.93 -21.28 -7.93
N ASN A 230 -33.80 -21.25 -6.60
CA ASN A 230 -32.82 -21.98 -5.77
C ASN A 230 -31.38 -21.48 -5.56
N LYS A 231 -31.24 -20.80 -4.41
CA LYS A 231 -30.49 -21.15 -3.18
C LYS A 231 -28.95 -21.09 -3.13
N PRO A 232 -28.39 -20.65 -1.98
CA PRO A 232 -26.98 -20.34 -1.79
C PRO A 232 -26.17 -21.53 -1.27
N MET A 233 -24.92 -21.67 -1.73
CA MET A 233 -23.92 -22.55 -1.13
C MET A 233 -23.10 -21.81 -0.07
N ALA A 234 -23.29 -22.22 1.18
CA ALA A 234 -22.38 -21.96 2.28
C ALA A 234 -21.09 -22.79 2.15
N ARG A 235 -19.94 -22.22 2.53
CA ARG A 235 -18.71 -22.90 2.94
C ARG A 235 -17.73 -21.84 3.49
N LYS A 236 -16.87 -22.05 4.49
CA LYS A 236 -16.81 -22.91 5.69
C LYS A 236 -15.56 -22.38 6.41
N LYS A 237 -15.65 -21.99 7.70
CA LYS A 237 -14.49 -21.66 8.53
C LYS A 237 -13.68 -22.94 8.78
N VAL A 238 -12.35 -22.86 8.66
CA VAL A 238 -11.45 -23.92 9.14
C VAL A 238 -10.55 -23.32 10.22
N ALA A 239 -10.70 -23.85 11.42
CA ALA A 239 -9.84 -23.62 12.57
C ALA A 239 -8.64 -24.57 12.50
N ALA A 240 -7.43 -24.07 12.73
CA ALA A 240 -6.23 -24.89 12.88
C ALA A 240 -5.98 -25.16 14.36
N GLY A 241 -6.11 -26.44 14.75
CA GLY A 241 -5.85 -26.95 16.09
C GLY A 241 -4.36 -27.26 16.32
N ARG A 242 -3.96 -27.08 17.57
CA ARG A 242 -2.68 -27.49 18.19
C ARG A 242 -2.42 -29.00 18.04
N ALA A 243 -1.15 -29.37 17.86
CA ALA A 243 -0.59 -30.61 18.38
C ALA A 243 0.85 -30.36 18.90
N LYS A 244 1.17 -30.94 20.06
CA LYS A 244 2.47 -30.96 20.76
C LYS A 244 2.85 -32.45 20.99
N PRO A 245 4.07 -32.79 21.48
CA PRO A 245 4.96 -33.76 20.84
C PRO A 245 5.17 -35.08 21.62
N ALA A 246 5.80 -36.06 20.96
CA ALA A 246 6.54 -37.19 21.53
C ALA A 246 7.45 -37.75 20.40
N GLY A 247 8.67 -38.27 20.56
CA GLY A 247 9.54 -38.56 21.68
C GLY A 247 10.56 -39.64 21.25
N LYS A 248 11.83 -39.46 21.64
CA LYS A 248 12.96 -40.42 21.78
C LYS A 248 13.71 -41.03 20.57
N LEU A 249 15.04 -40.88 20.69
CA LEU A 249 16.22 -41.57 20.14
C LEU A 249 16.14 -43.12 20.25
N PRO A 250 16.98 -43.91 19.56
CA PRO A 250 18.46 -43.96 19.73
C PRO A 250 19.27 -43.20 18.67
#